data_AF-A0AAU5JHQ4-F1
#
_entry.id   AF-A0AAU5JHQ4-F1
#
_cell.length_a   1.000
_cell.length_b   1.000
_cell.length_c   1.000
_cell.angle_alpha   90.00
_cell.angle_beta   90.00
_cell.angle_gamma   90.00
#
_symmetry.space_group_name_H-M   'P 1'
#
loop_
_entity.id
_entity.type
_entity.pdbx_description
1 polymer ?
#
loop_
_entity_poly.entity_id
_entity_poly.type
_entity_poly.pdbx_seq_one_letter_code
_entity_poly.pdbx_strand_id
1 'polypeptide(L)'
;MTATRVTELDNVLDDLTGLSWLPGIAQILDGIRKAQTAISQGDLTTDATQTLIAGIAGSAGADLITALAHLTAHAASGVNPSLRTLPLDQQKDAQRYGELVVYDLSDPKLHQAASEASAAISSY
;
A
#
# COMPACT_ATOMS: atom_id res chain seq x y z
N MET A 1 -13.64 30.02 -5.11
CA MET A 1 -13.81 28.56 -5.31
C MET A 1 -12.66 28.08 -6.16
N THR A 2 -11.62 27.55 -5.52
CA THR A 2 -10.49 26.92 -6.22
C THR A 2 -10.97 25.54 -6.64
N ALA A 3 -10.96 25.23 -7.94
CA ALA A 3 -11.33 23.90 -8.40
C ALA A 3 -10.34 22.89 -7.82
N THR A 4 -10.84 21.88 -7.09
CA THR A 4 -10.02 20.74 -6.68
C THR A 4 -9.54 20.04 -7.93
N ARG A 5 -8.23 20.05 -8.17
CA ARG A 5 -7.63 19.36 -9.31
C ARG A 5 -7.69 17.86 -9.04
N VAL A 6 -8.35 17.11 -9.92
CA VAL A 6 -8.32 15.64 -9.91
C VAL A 6 -6.87 15.19 -10.10
N THR A 7 -6.41 14.30 -9.23
CA THR A 7 -5.06 13.74 -9.21
C THR A 7 -5.06 12.30 -9.74
N GLU A 8 -3.89 11.78 -10.11
CA GLU A 8 -3.76 10.35 -10.47
C GLU A 8 -4.17 9.42 -9.32
N LEU A 9 -3.97 9.85 -8.07
CA LEU A 9 -4.43 9.12 -6.90
C LEU A 9 -5.96 9.02 -6.87
N ASP A 10 -6.69 10.08 -7.24
CA ASP A 10 -8.15 10.05 -7.29
C ASP A 10 -8.65 9.01 -8.29
N ASN A 11 -8.03 8.95 -9.49
CA ASN A 11 -8.38 7.95 -10.51
C ASN A 11 -8.16 6.52 -10.00
N VAL A 12 -7.01 6.24 -9.37
CA VAL A 12 -6.71 4.93 -8.80
C VAL A 12 -7.71 4.54 -7.71
N LEU A 13 -8.08 5.47 -6.83
CA LEU A 13 -9.04 5.20 -5.76
C LEU A 13 -10.46 4.98 -6.29
N ASP A 14 -10.85 5.68 -7.35
CA ASP A 14 -12.15 5.49 -7.99
C ASP A 14 -12.24 4.12 -8.68
N ASP A 15 -11.20 3.69 -9.38
CA ASP A 15 -11.11 2.34 -9.95
C ASP A 15 -11.21 1.25 -8.86
N LEU A 16 -10.52 1.45 -7.74
CA LEU A 16 -10.55 0.50 -6.61
C LEU A 16 -11.87 0.52 -5.82
N THR A 17 -12.71 1.54 -5.99
CA THR A 17 -13.99 1.64 -5.27
C THR A 17 -14.94 0.48 -5.64
N GLY A 18 -14.81 -0.10 -6.84
CA GLY A 18 -15.51 -1.32 -7.25
C GLY A 18 -15.20 -2.56 -6.40
N LEU A 19 -14.13 -2.52 -5.60
CA LEU A 19 -13.71 -3.60 -4.70
C LEU A 19 -14.11 -3.37 -3.23
N SER A 20 -14.84 -2.29 -2.93
CA SER A 20 -15.22 -1.89 -1.55
C SER A 20 -16.09 -2.93 -0.81
N TRP A 21 -16.67 -3.89 -1.53
CA TRP A 21 -17.39 -5.02 -0.94
C TRP A 21 -16.47 -6.05 -0.26
N LEU A 22 -15.17 -6.04 -0.54
CA LEU A 22 -14.19 -6.88 0.14
C LEU A 22 -13.89 -6.34 1.55
N PRO A 23 -13.90 -7.18 2.59
CA PRO A 23 -13.59 -6.76 3.95
C PRO A 23 -12.24 -6.04 4.04
N GLY A 24 -12.21 -4.89 4.73
CA GLY A 24 -11.00 -4.09 4.93
C GLY A 24 -10.66 -3.13 3.79
N ILE A 25 -11.03 -3.42 2.54
CA ILE A 25 -10.67 -2.55 1.39
C ILE A 25 -11.28 -1.16 1.52
N ALA A 26 -12.57 -1.05 1.85
CA ALA A 26 -13.22 0.25 2.04
C ALA A 26 -12.51 1.13 3.09
N GLN A 27 -12.03 0.53 4.18
CA GLN A 27 -11.31 1.24 5.25
C GLN A 27 -9.91 1.70 4.80
N ILE A 28 -9.20 0.88 4.02
CA ILE A 28 -7.91 1.26 3.45
C ILE A 28 -8.08 2.45 2.50
N LEU A 29 -9.05 2.38 1.58
CA LEU A 29 -9.32 3.47 0.63
C LEU A 29 -9.72 4.76 1.34
N ASP A 30 -10.58 4.69 2.37
CA ASP A 30 -10.95 5.84 3.20
C ASP A 30 -9.73 6.43 3.93
N GLY A 31 -8.85 5.59 4.46
CA GLY A 31 -7.58 6.02 5.07
C GLY A 31 -6.68 6.78 4.10
N ILE A 32 -6.54 6.29 2.86
CA ILE A 32 -5.76 6.97 1.82
C ILE A 32 -6.38 8.33 1.45
N ARG A 33 -7.71 8.40 1.27
CA ARG A 33 -8.42 9.66 0.99
C ARG A 33 -8.24 10.68 2.12
N LYS A 34 -8.30 10.22 3.38
CA LYS A 34 -8.05 11.07 4.56
C LYS A 34 -6.63 11.61 4.58
N ALA A 35 -5.63 10.77 4.31
CA ALA A 35 -4.24 11.21 4.23
C ALA A 35 -4.02 12.25 3.13
N GLN A 36 -4.57 12.02 1.92
CA GLN A 36 -4.53 12.97 0.80
C GLN A 36 -5.20 14.31 1.14
N THR A 37 -6.34 14.25 1.82
CA THR A 37 -7.07 15.45 2.26
C THR A 37 -6.23 16.25 3.27
N ALA A 38 -5.67 15.60 4.28
CA ALA A 38 -4.82 16.24 5.29
C ALA A 38 -3.57 16.90 4.65
N ILE A 39 -2.94 16.23 3.67
CA ILE A 39 -1.84 16.80 2.89
C ILE A 39 -2.30 18.06 2.14
N SER A 40 -3.43 17.96 1.42
CA SER A 40 -3.94 19.04 0.56
C SER A 40 -4.44 20.25 1.34
N GLN A 41 -4.92 20.03 2.56
CA GLN A 41 -5.40 21.08 3.47
C GLN A 41 -4.27 21.71 4.30
N GLY A 42 -3.07 21.11 4.29
CA GLY A 42 -1.95 21.59 5.10
C GLY A 42 -2.10 21.24 6.58
N ASP A 43 -2.84 20.18 6.90
CA ASP A 43 -3.10 19.75 8.28
C ASP A 43 -1.93 18.98 8.91
N LEU A 44 -0.93 18.61 8.10
CA LEU A 44 0.26 17.90 8.55
C LEU A 44 1.42 18.87 8.81
N THR A 45 2.14 18.66 9.91
CA THR A 45 3.45 19.28 10.13
C THR A 45 4.49 18.66 9.18
N THR A 46 5.66 19.31 9.08
CA THR A 46 6.83 18.79 8.36
C THR A 46 7.21 17.38 8.84
N ASP A 47 7.32 17.20 10.17
CA ASP A 47 7.64 15.91 10.80
C ASP A 47 6.57 14.84 10.53
N ALA A 48 5.29 15.23 10.57
CA ALA A 48 4.19 14.31 10.27
C ALA A 48 4.20 13.88 8.79
N THR A 49 4.53 14.81 7.89
CA THR A 49 4.65 14.53 6.45
C THR A 49 5.81 13.57 6.17
N GLN A 50 6.98 13.82 6.78
CA GLN A 50 8.12 12.91 6.72
C GLN A 50 7.74 11.51 7.21
N THR A 51 7.14 11.43 8.40
CA THR A 51 6.72 10.17 9.02
C THR A 51 5.72 9.42 8.15
N LEU A 52 4.77 10.13 7.54
CA LEU A 52 3.79 9.55 6.64
C LEU A 52 4.46 8.94 5.40
N ILE A 53 5.37 9.64 4.74
CA ILE A 53 6.09 9.14 3.55
C ILE A 53 6.92 7.89 3.93
N ALA A 54 7.66 7.96 5.04
CA ALA A 54 8.45 6.84 5.53
C ALA A 54 7.58 5.62 5.88
N GLY A 55 6.42 5.83 6.50
CA GLY A 55 5.49 4.77 6.86
C GLY A 55 4.72 4.17 5.68
N ILE A 56 4.51 4.92 4.60
CA ILE A 56 3.87 4.40 3.39
C ILE A 56 4.83 3.51 2.60
N ALA A 57 6.06 3.97 2.35
CA ALA A 57 6.98 3.29 1.44
C ALA A 57 8.48 3.46 1.73
N GLY A 58 8.89 4.29 2.71
CA GLY A 58 10.31 4.62 2.93
C GLY A 58 11.03 3.75 3.96
N SER A 59 10.30 2.92 4.71
CA SER A 59 10.82 2.11 5.82
C SER A 59 10.72 0.62 5.47
N ALA A 60 11.59 0.15 4.58
CA ALA A 60 11.62 -1.25 4.15
C ALA A 60 11.55 -2.22 5.35
N GLY A 61 10.57 -3.13 5.34
CA GLY A 61 10.32 -4.05 6.45
C GLY A 61 9.29 -3.57 7.49
N ALA A 62 8.97 -2.27 7.52
CA ALA A 62 8.08 -1.64 8.50
C ALA A 62 7.17 -0.56 7.88
N ASP A 63 6.84 -0.68 6.59
CA ASP A 63 5.96 0.23 5.85
C ASP A 63 4.73 -0.49 5.27
N LEU A 64 3.79 0.30 4.74
CA LEU A 64 2.54 -0.22 4.19
C LEU A 64 2.76 -1.11 2.96
N ILE A 65 3.75 -0.83 2.10
CA ILE A 65 4.09 -1.72 0.98
C ILE A 65 4.48 -3.10 1.49
N THR A 66 5.35 -3.16 2.49
CA THR A 66 5.77 -4.41 3.12
C THR A 66 4.57 -5.16 3.73
N ALA A 67 3.70 -4.45 4.44
CA ALA A 67 2.50 -5.04 5.05
C ALA A 67 1.54 -5.63 3.99
N LEU A 68 1.33 -4.92 2.88
CA LEU A 68 0.49 -5.36 1.77
C LEU A 68 1.09 -6.57 1.03
N ALA A 69 2.41 -6.62 0.90
CA ALA A 69 3.11 -7.77 0.33
C ALA A 69 2.87 -9.03 1.15
N HIS A 70 3.03 -8.95 2.48
CA HIS A 70 2.75 -10.06 3.37
C HIS A 70 1.27 -10.45 3.42
N LEU A 71 0.34 -9.48 3.35
CA LEU A 71 -1.09 -9.78 3.26
C LEU A 71 -1.41 -10.57 1.99
N THR A 72 -0.80 -10.21 0.85
CA THR A 72 -0.96 -10.90 -0.42
C THR A 72 -0.43 -12.33 -0.34
N ALA A 73 0.78 -12.52 0.21
CA ALA A 73 1.34 -13.86 0.43
C ALA A 73 0.46 -14.70 1.37
N HIS A 74 -0.06 -14.10 2.44
CA HIS A 74 -0.96 -14.78 3.36
C HIS A 74 -2.24 -15.24 2.64
N ALA A 75 -2.86 -14.36 1.85
CA ALA A 75 -4.05 -14.65 1.07
C ALA A 75 -3.82 -15.74 0.01
N ALA A 76 -2.62 -15.80 -0.58
CA ALA A 76 -2.25 -16.79 -1.60
C ALA A 76 -1.77 -18.13 -1.02
N SER A 77 -1.63 -18.23 0.31
CA SER A 77 -1.07 -19.41 0.96
C SER A 77 -2.10 -20.46 1.33
N GLY A 78 -1.63 -21.69 1.61
CA GLY A 78 -2.47 -22.81 2.05
C GLY A 78 -3.25 -22.59 3.37
N VAL A 79 -2.96 -21.51 4.10
CA VAL A 79 -3.74 -21.11 5.28
C VAL A 79 -5.11 -20.56 4.90
N ASN A 80 -5.26 -20.00 3.69
CA ASN A 80 -6.53 -19.51 3.17
C ASN A 80 -7.43 -20.70 2.78
N PRO A 81 -8.52 -20.98 3.52
CA PRO A 81 -9.34 -22.16 3.27
C PRO A 81 -10.02 -22.13 1.90
N SER A 82 -10.24 -20.96 1.31
CA SER A 82 -10.88 -20.82 -0.01
C SER A 82 -10.06 -21.45 -1.13
N LEU A 83 -8.73 -21.48 -1.00
CA LEU A 83 -7.83 -22.07 -2.00
C LEU A 83 -7.83 -23.60 -1.98
N ARG A 84 -8.30 -24.24 -0.90
CA ARG A 84 -8.30 -25.71 -0.77
C ARG A 84 -9.20 -26.41 -1.78
N THR A 85 -10.11 -25.67 -2.41
CA THR A 85 -11.01 -26.15 -3.46
C THR A 85 -10.34 -26.25 -4.83
N LEU A 86 -9.16 -25.63 -5.00
CA LEU A 86 -8.41 -25.63 -6.25
C LEU A 86 -7.64 -26.95 -6.44
N PRO A 87 -7.30 -27.33 -7.69
CA PRO A 87 -6.30 -28.36 -7.96
C PRO A 87 -4.97 -28.09 -7.24
N LEU A 88 -4.30 -29.16 -6.80
CA LEU A 88 -3.07 -29.05 -5.99
C LEU A 88 -1.98 -28.20 -6.66
N ASP A 89 -1.83 -28.31 -7.99
CA ASP A 89 -0.80 -27.54 -8.69
C ASP A 89 -1.13 -26.04 -8.73
N GLN A 90 -2.42 -25.66 -8.82
CA GLN A 90 -2.83 -24.26 -8.71
C GLN A 90 -2.62 -23.70 -7.30
N GLN A 91 -2.80 -24.52 -6.26
CA GLN A 91 -2.48 -24.13 -4.88
C GLN A 91 -0.97 -23.85 -4.72
N LYS A 92 -0.12 -24.70 -5.30
CA LYS A 92 1.35 -24.49 -5.30
C LYS A 92 1.74 -23.23 -6.07
N ASP A 93 1.11 -23.00 -7.22
CA ASP A 93 1.37 -21.80 -8.01
C ASP A 93 0.94 -20.53 -7.25
N ALA A 94 -0.24 -20.53 -6.64
CA ALA A 94 -0.70 -19.42 -5.80
C ALA A 94 0.29 -19.13 -4.67
N GLN A 95 0.70 -20.16 -3.91
CA GLN A 95 1.71 -20.04 -2.85
C GLN A 95 3.02 -19.43 -3.40
N ARG A 96 3.53 -19.98 -4.51
CA ARG A 96 4.77 -19.50 -5.14
C ARG A 96 4.67 -18.03 -5.53
N TYR A 97 3.56 -17.61 -6.17
CA TYR A 97 3.39 -16.21 -6.56
C TYR A 97 3.21 -15.29 -5.34
N GLY A 98 2.58 -15.76 -4.26
CA GLY A 98 2.55 -15.03 -2.99
C GLY A 98 3.94 -14.77 -2.42
N GLU A 99 4.82 -15.76 -2.46
CA GLU A 99 6.22 -15.62 -2.03
C GLU A 99 7.01 -14.65 -2.94
N LEU A 100 6.79 -14.72 -4.26
CA LEU A 100 7.38 -13.78 -5.20
C LEU A 100 6.92 -12.34 -4.97
N VAL A 101 5.65 -12.11 -4.62
CA VAL A 101 5.16 -10.77 -4.26
C VAL A 101 5.92 -10.20 -3.06
N VAL A 102 6.19 -11.00 -2.03
CA VAL A 102 7.00 -10.54 -0.89
C VAL A 102 8.42 -10.21 -1.33
N TYR A 103 9.04 -11.06 -2.15
CA TYR A 103 10.37 -10.79 -2.67
C TYR A 103 10.42 -9.49 -3.49
N ASP A 104 9.52 -9.33 -4.47
CA ASP A 104 9.51 -8.18 -5.38
C ASP A 104 9.18 -6.88 -4.64
N LEU A 105 8.18 -6.90 -3.75
CA LEU A 105 7.73 -5.70 -3.02
C LEU A 105 8.58 -5.37 -1.78
N SER A 106 9.53 -6.23 -1.41
CA SER A 106 10.55 -5.92 -0.40
C SER A 106 11.89 -5.53 -0.99
N ASP A 107 11.99 -5.40 -2.33
CA ASP A 107 13.22 -4.91 -2.98
C ASP A 107 13.56 -3.51 -2.43
N PRO A 108 14.74 -3.32 -1.80
CA PRO A 108 15.17 -2.02 -1.27
C PRO A 108 15.06 -0.87 -2.29
N LYS A 109 15.19 -1.16 -3.59
CA LYS A 109 15.06 -0.15 -4.64
C LYS A 109 13.68 0.47 -4.73
N LEU A 110 12.62 -0.26 -4.39
CA LEU A 110 11.25 0.29 -4.37
C LEU A 110 11.08 1.31 -3.23
N HIS A 111 11.80 1.12 -2.13
CA HIS A 111 11.71 1.98 -0.95
C HIS A 111 12.62 3.21 -1.03
N GLN A 112 13.68 3.16 -1.84
CA GLN A 112 14.73 4.18 -1.89
C GLN A 112 14.19 5.59 -2.15
N ALA A 113 13.34 5.78 -3.16
CA ALA A 113 12.85 7.11 -3.52
C ALA A 113 11.97 7.72 -2.42
N ALA A 114 11.14 6.92 -1.75
CA ALA A 114 10.33 7.37 -0.62
C ALA A 114 11.21 7.69 0.60
N SER A 115 12.23 6.87 0.85
CA SER A 115 13.22 7.10 1.91
C SER A 115 13.97 8.43 1.70
N GLU A 116 14.44 8.69 0.48
CA GLU A 116 15.12 9.93 0.10
C GLU A 116 14.18 11.14 0.17
N ALA A 117 12.92 11.02 -0.27
CA ALA A 117 11.93 12.08 -0.15
C ALA A 117 11.64 12.43 1.32
N SER A 118 11.50 11.42 2.17
CA SER A 118 11.39 11.59 3.63
C SER A 118 12.64 12.27 4.20
N ALA A 119 13.84 11.81 3.85
CA ALA A 119 15.10 12.38 4.35
C ALA A 119 15.29 13.84 3.92
N ALA A 120 14.89 14.21 2.70
CA ALA A 120 14.98 15.58 2.20
C ALA A 120 14.15 16.56 3.04
N ILE A 121 13.01 16.12 3.57
CA ILE A 121 12.15 16.93 4.45
C ILE A 121 12.84 17.20 5.79
N SER A 122 13.57 16.22 6.34
CA SER A 122 14.28 16.34 7.63
C SER A 122 15.55 17.21 7.60
N SER A 123 16.01 17.60 6.41
CA SER A 123 17.27 18.33 6.20
C SER A 123 17.14 19.86 6.26
N TYR A 124 15.97 20.37 6.64
CA TYR A 124 15.65 21.79 6.84
C TYR A 124 15.35 22.10 8.31
#